data_AF-M6HHM7-F1
#
_entry.id   AF-M6HHM7-F1
#
_cell.length_a   1.000
_cell.length_b   1.000
_cell.length_c   1.000
_cell.angle_alpha   90.00
_cell.angle_beta   90.00
_cell.angle_gamma   90.00
#
_symmetry.space_group_name_H-M   'P 1'
#
loop_
_entity.id
_entity.type
_entity.pdbx_description
1 polymer ?
#
loop_
_entity_poly.entity_id
_entity_poly.type
_entity_poly.pdbx_seq_one_letter_code
_entity_poly.pdbx_strand_id
1 'polypeptide(L)'
;MFAQATQQTTMRSTTVSVSSLNELIGFKPIQVENEQDFDRIADGKKRILVPSVMTFGPSNSYSNGTAQNITSNNCNGSYVARLKPKEFVRFLETHDINCVDKFVWNYDQYSDYIYSQENMLEVVNRLNDLAPFYNGNNDLNFIQLFRMFWAGYYVKHSHPSLPFDTNQISQALVTPMQIFASSAHFLDGTNDAGKVLEFFFTVADSTKIGHTIYPRILSFLEATINDPQRLRNNLSQAIALNAVFRLFQRHIHSNSNEFLTMIDYRLISKLRRLALDTSLNTDSQVWIINNAIFGLDRIYEYLPSFQPVIASVMADVLETYPYISEPYLLGIKALTRHSDCANLRIGRICLSDIKETVKKAVLSNTYYFDDKTQIVHTALSIDEIQPLYHALKQVESQFFRLIGIHAPVSGDTTDSITMYVYKSRKDYETFHPFLFDLSTDNGGIYIERDKTLYTYQRTPAESIYTLEELLRHEYSHYLVGRFIIPGLWSQTSAHDNERLTWFEEGIAEFLTGSSSREIHPRKSLISEIKRDGSSRMDVSKILTARYGDFKFYRYSGNFFNYLYTYKKIP
;
A
#
# COMPACT_ATOMS: atom_id res chain seq x y z
N MET A 1 -37.44 -56.24 2.06
CA MET A 1 -37.61 -56.00 3.51
C MET A 1 -36.22 -55.96 4.12
N PHE A 2 -35.85 -54.83 4.74
CA PHE A 2 -34.67 -54.53 5.58
C PHE A 2 -33.25 -54.93 5.13
N ALA A 3 -32.36 -53.93 4.94
CA ALA A 3 -31.32 -53.57 5.92
C ALA A 3 -30.36 -52.48 5.39
N GLN A 4 -29.95 -51.57 6.27
CA GLN A 4 -29.00 -50.48 6.06
C GLN A 4 -27.55 -50.98 5.91
N ALA A 5 -26.74 -50.24 5.16
CA ALA A 5 -25.29 -50.16 5.38
C ALA A 5 -24.80 -48.72 5.08
N THR A 6 -24.43 -48.02 6.14
CA THR A 6 -23.71 -46.73 6.15
C THR A 6 -22.26 -46.93 5.73
N GLN A 7 -21.77 -46.13 4.77
CA GLN A 7 -20.33 -45.96 4.51
C GLN A 7 -19.89 -44.57 4.98
N GLN A 8 -18.99 -44.59 5.95
CA GLN A 8 -18.28 -43.48 6.57
C GLN A 8 -17.14 -43.04 5.64
N THR A 9 -17.20 -41.81 5.11
CA THR A 9 -16.07 -41.20 4.41
C THR A 9 -15.22 -40.44 5.42
N THR A 10 -14.03 -40.95 5.69
CA THR A 10 -13.04 -40.36 6.58
C THR A 10 -12.46 -39.08 5.98
N MET A 11 -12.76 -37.92 6.59
CA MET A 11 -12.04 -36.67 6.34
C MET A 11 -10.61 -36.79 6.87
N ARG A 12 -9.63 -36.82 5.96
CA ARG A 12 -8.23 -36.57 6.30
C ARG A 12 -8.04 -35.07 6.53
N SER A 13 -7.80 -34.71 7.79
CA SER A 13 -7.31 -33.40 8.19
C SER A 13 -5.89 -33.20 7.68
N THR A 14 -5.71 -32.29 6.72
CA THR A 14 -4.42 -31.71 6.37
C THR A 14 -4.28 -30.37 7.09
N THR A 15 -3.51 -30.38 8.16
CA THR A 15 -2.96 -29.18 8.81
C THR A 15 -2.13 -28.39 7.80
N VAL A 16 -2.62 -27.23 7.38
CA VAL A 16 -1.86 -26.23 6.62
C VAL A 16 -1.13 -25.35 7.62
N SER A 17 0.21 -25.33 7.55
CA SER A 17 1.05 -24.47 8.40
C SER A 17 0.98 -23.01 7.94
N VAL A 18 0.77 -22.14 8.91
CA VAL A 18 0.59 -20.68 8.80
C VAL A 18 1.93 -19.99 8.50
N SER A 19 2.03 -19.25 7.39
CA SER A 19 3.18 -18.36 7.09
C SER A 19 2.81 -17.13 6.23
N SER A 20 1.65 -16.49 6.45
CA SER A 20 1.12 -15.40 5.60
C SER A 20 1.37 -13.97 6.11
N LEU A 21 2.50 -13.70 6.78
CA LEU A 21 2.83 -12.34 7.28
C LEU A 21 3.87 -11.58 6.44
N ASN A 22 4.33 -12.14 5.31
CA ASN A 22 5.38 -11.58 4.45
C ASN A 22 5.00 -11.53 2.95
N GLU A 23 3.71 -11.46 2.60
CA GLU A 23 3.31 -11.45 1.19
C GLU A 23 3.68 -10.11 0.53
N LEU A 24 4.54 -10.19 -0.47
CA LEU A 24 4.84 -9.08 -1.39
C LEU A 24 3.59 -8.88 -2.25
N ILE A 25 2.87 -7.79 -2.01
CA ILE A 25 1.62 -7.48 -2.71
C ILE A 25 1.96 -6.88 -4.09
N GLY A 26 1.27 -7.32 -5.15
CA GLY A 26 1.39 -6.76 -6.49
C GLY A 26 0.97 -5.29 -6.55
N PHE A 27 1.59 -4.50 -7.43
CA PHE A 27 1.18 -3.10 -7.64
C PHE A 27 -0.22 -3.07 -8.24
N LYS A 28 -1.11 -2.35 -7.56
CA LYS A 28 -2.48 -2.09 -8.01
C LYS A 28 -2.46 -0.93 -9.03
N PRO A 29 -3.34 -0.93 -10.04
CA PRO A 29 -3.42 0.16 -10.99
C PRO A 29 -3.64 1.49 -10.25
N ILE A 30 -2.72 2.44 -10.43
CA ILE A 30 -2.90 3.83 -9.98
C ILE A 30 -3.80 4.54 -11.00
N GLN A 31 -4.73 5.34 -10.45
CA GLN A 31 -5.66 6.22 -11.12
C GLN A 31 -5.12 6.84 -12.41
N VAL A 32 -5.90 6.77 -13.47
CA VAL A 32 -5.76 7.65 -14.64
C VAL A 32 -6.16 9.05 -14.19
N GLU A 33 -5.18 9.87 -13.81
CA GLU A 33 -5.30 11.32 -13.84
C GLU A 33 -4.14 11.90 -14.64
N ASN A 34 -4.54 12.81 -15.54
CA ASN A 34 -3.80 13.47 -16.59
C ASN A 34 -2.29 13.70 -16.38
N GLU A 35 -1.60 13.52 -17.50
CA GLU A 35 -0.21 13.80 -17.79
C GLU A 35 0.28 15.19 -17.31
N GLN A 36 1.52 15.20 -16.82
CA GLN A 36 2.49 16.32 -16.77
C GLN A 36 2.00 17.69 -16.27
N ASP A 37 2.42 18.09 -15.06
CA ASP A 37 3.03 19.41 -14.88
C ASP A 37 3.86 19.47 -13.58
N PHE A 38 5.19 19.52 -13.70
CA PHE A 38 6.10 19.78 -12.57
C PHE A 38 6.39 21.28 -12.39
N ASP A 39 5.81 22.18 -13.20
CA ASP A 39 6.03 23.63 -13.07
C ASP A 39 4.73 24.42 -13.30
N ARG A 40 3.95 24.64 -12.23
CA ARG A 40 3.17 25.89 -12.04
C ARG A 40 2.63 26.02 -10.62
N ILE A 41 3.18 27.00 -9.90
CA ILE A 41 2.55 27.61 -8.73
C ILE A 41 1.31 28.38 -9.23
N ALA A 42 0.12 27.83 -8.99
CA ALA A 42 -1.13 28.59 -8.84
C ALA A 42 -2.19 27.73 -8.13
N ASP A 43 -2.32 27.99 -6.84
CA ASP A 43 -3.54 28.01 -6.02
C ASP A 43 -4.67 26.96 -6.23
N GLY A 44 -4.97 26.23 -5.14
CA GLY A 44 -6.30 25.70 -4.86
C GLY A 44 -6.81 24.49 -5.66
N LYS A 45 -6.35 23.28 -5.31
CA LYS A 45 -7.16 22.03 -5.26
C LYS A 45 -6.34 20.89 -4.66
N LYS A 46 -6.45 20.70 -3.34
CA LYS A 46 -5.91 19.54 -2.64
C LYS A 46 -6.83 18.34 -2.89
N ARG A 47 -6.34 17.35 -3.65
CA ARG A 47 -6.85 15.97 -3.61
C ARG A 47 -5.99 15.21 -2.62
N ILE A 48 -6.64 14.67 -1.59
CA ILE A 48 -6.00 13.87 -0.56
C ILE A 48 -5.72 12.49 -1.14
N LEU A 49 -4.44 12.20 -1.36
CA LEU A 49 -3.91 10.85 -1.39
C LEU A 49 -4.19 10.22 -0.02
N VAL A 50 -5.01 9.17 0.02
CA VAL A 50 -4.97 8.23 1.14
C VAL A 50 -3.53 7.67 1.18
N PRO A 51 -2.78 7.81 2.28
CA PRO A 51 -1.40 7.34 2.30
C PRO A 51 -1.36 5.81 2.21
N SER A 52 -1.09 5.27 1.01
CA SER A 52 -0.48 3.94 0.91
C SER A 52 0.98 4.06 1.33
N VAL A 53 1.19 3.88 2.62
CA VAL A 53 2.52 3.68 3.19
C VAL A 53 2.69 2.18 3.39
N MET A 54 3.16 1.49 2.35
CA MET A 54 3.93 0.27 2.58
C MET A 54 5.27 0.67 3.21
N THR A 55 5.27 0.94 4.52
CA THR A 55 6.47 0.89 5.34
C THR A 55 6.79 -0.57 5.60
N PHE A 56 7.71 -1.14 4.80
CA PHE A 56 8.48 -2.30 5.27
C PHE A 56 9.48 -1.80 6.32
N GLY A 57 9.00 -1.65 7.56
CA GLY A 57 9.83 -1.58 8.76
C GLY A 57 9.60 -2.86 9.57
N PRO A 58 10.64 -3.63 9.94
CA PRO A 58 10.44 -4.85 10.70
C PRO A 58 10.03 -4.51 12.14
N SER A 59 8.78 -4.78 12.49
CA SER A 59 8.32 -4.91 13.87
C SER A 59 8.26 -6.40 14.22
N ASN A 60 9.36 -6.95 14.74
CA ASN A 60 9.34 -8.13 15.61
C ASN A 60 10.67 -8.26 16.36
N SER A 61 10.67 -7.79 17.60
CA SER A 61 11.71 -8.02 18.59
C SER A 61 11.65 -9.47 19.08
N TYR A 62 12.47 -10.35 18.52
CA TYR A 62 12.77 -11.64 19.14
C TYR A 62 13.99 -11.48 20.05
N SER A 63 13.72 -11.35 21.35
CA SER A 63 14.72 -11.39 22.40
C SER A 63 15.15 -12.84 22.65
N ASN A 64 16.39 -13.17 22.32
CA ASN A 64 17.14 -14.22 23.02
C ASN A 64 18.46 -13.60 23.49
N GLY A 65 18.59 -13.45 24.81
CA GLY A 65 19.75 -12.87 25.44
C GLY A 65 20.95 -13.81 25.41
N THR A 66 22.14 -13.29 25.14
CA THR A 66 23.12 -12.92 26.18
C THR A 66 24.39 -12.33 25.54
N ALA A 67 24.96 -11.34 26.25
CA ALA A 67 26.29 -10.74 26.08
C ALA A 67 26.53 -9.75 24.90
N GLN A 68 26.23 -8.46 25.10
CA GLN A 68 27.23 -7.45 25.49
C GLN A 68 26.64 -6.03 25.38
N ASN A 69 26.61 -5.32 26.50
CA ASN A 69 25.85 -4.10 26.76
C ASN A 69 26.76 -2.85 26.67
N ILE A 70 27.48 -2.65 25.56
CA ILE A 70 28.42 -1.50 25.39
C ILE A 70 28.24 -0.70 24.08
N THR A 71 27.49 -1.16 23.08
CA THR A 71 27.31 -0.43 21.78
C THR A 71 26.03 0.41 21.66
N SER A 72 25.23 0.55 22.73
CA SER A 72 23.90 1.19 22.63
C SER A 72 23.89 2.73 22.66
N ASN A 73 24.98 3.40 23.07
CA ASN A 73 24.88 4.82 23.46
C ASN A 73 25.09 5.82 22.31
N ASN A 74 25.54 5.36 21.14
CA ASN A 74 25.91 6.21 19.99
C ASN A 74 24.98 6.08 18.77
N CYS A 75 24.02 5.13 18.76
CA CYS A 75 23.02 4.96 17.70
C CYS A 75 21.86 5.97 17.80
N ASN A 76 22.17 7.27 17.77
CA ASN A 76 21.17 8.34 17.80
C ASN A 76 21.66 9.58 17.03
N GLY A 77 20.71 10.36 16.51
CA GLY A 77 21.02 11.53 15.68
C GLY A 77 21.93 12.55 16.36
N SER A 78 21.80 12.75 17.69
CA SER A 78 22.62 13.71 18.43
C SER A 78 24.11 13.36 18.45
N TYR A 79 24.44 12.07 18.49
CA TYR A 79 25.83 11.61 18.42
C TYR A 79 26.36 11.72 16.99
N VAL A 80 25.59 11.19 16.03
CA VAL A 80 25.97 11.09 14.63
C VAL A 80 26.17 12.47 14.00
N ALA A 81 25.32 13.45 14.33
CA ALA A 81 25.43 14.82 13.83
C ALA A 81 26.71 15.57 14.25
N ARG A 82 27.48 15.05 15.22
CA ARG A 82 28.75 15.64 15.65
C ARG A 82 29.98 15.02 14.96
N LEU A 83 29.79 13.95 14.19
CA LEU A 83 30.88 13.28 13.49
C LEU A 83 31.28 14.08 12.26
N LYS A 84 32.59 14.16 11.99
CA LYS A 84 33.09 14.67 10.69
C LYS A 84 32.78 13.65 9.59
N PRO A 85 32.75 14.03 8.29
CA PRO A 85 32.34 13.13 7.21
C PRO A 85 33.02 11.76 7.20
N LYS A 86 34.34 11.71 7.39
CA LYS A 86 35.10 10.43 7.46
C LYS A 86 34.76 9.58 8.68
N GLU A 87 34.53 10.23 9.82
CA GLU A 87 34.12 9.54 11.05
C GLU A 87 32.68 9.04 10.94
N PHE A 88 31.82 9.79 10.24
CA PHE A 88 30.46 9.40 9.93
C PHE A 88 30.41 8.17 9.03
N VAL A 89 31.19 8.15 7.95
CA VAL A 89 31.33 6.95 7.11
C VAL A 89 31.87 5.77 7.90
N ARG A 90 32.91 5.97 8.72
CA ARG A 90 33.44 4.91 9.60
C ARG A 90 32.39 4.38 10.57
N PHE A 91 31.51 5.25 11.05
CA PHE A 91 30.37 4.85 11.88
C PHE A 91 29.41 3.93 11.11
N LEU A 92 29.05 4.27 9.86
CA LEU A 92 28.20 3.42 9.01
C LEU A 92 28.82 2.03 8.74
N GLU A 93 30.15 1.96 8.63
CA GLU A 93 30.88 0.70 8.41
C GLU A 93 31.09 -0.16 9.66
N THR A 94 30.75 0.37 10.84
CA THR A 94 30.99 -0.32 12.13
C THR A 94 29.70 -0.62 12.89
N HIS A 95 28.54 -0.24 12.34
CA HIS A 95 27.24 -0.45 12.96
C HIS A 95 26.27 -1.16 12.01
N ASP A 96 25.32 -1.89 12.59
CA ASP A 96 24.29 -2.58 11.82
C ASP A 96 23.21 -1.62 11.28
N ILE A 97 22.40 -2.13 10.36
CA ILE A 97 21.32 -1.34 9.77
C ILE A 97 20.28 -0.89 10.81
N ASN A 98 20.06 -1.65 11.88
CA ASN A 98 19.13 -1.29 12.95
C ASN A 98 19.61 -0.04 13.72
N CYS A 99 20.92 0.11 13.90
CA CYS A 99 21.51 1.31 14.48
C CYS A 99 21.31 2.53 13.57
N VAL A 100 21.53 2.36 12.26
CA VAL A 100 21.35 3.43 11.26
C VAL A 100 19.87 3.87 11.17
N ASP A 101 18.94 2.91 11.13
CA ASP A 101 17.50 3.16 11.02
C ASP A 101 16.91 3.96 12.21
N LYS A 102 17.64 4.09 13.33
CA LYS A 102 17.19 4.92 14.48
C LYS A 102 17.21 6.42 14.24
N PHE A 103 17.95 6.92 13.24
CA PHE A 103 18.15 8.36 13.05
C PHE A 103 17.98 8.88 11.62
N VAL A 104 17.88 8.00 10.61
CA VAL A 104 17.85 8.43 9.20
C VAL A 104 16.46 8.78 8.67
N TRP A 105 15.37 8.29 9.27
CA TRP A 105 14.04 8.36 8.67
C TRP A 105 13.21 9.60 9.03
N ASN A 106 13.48 10.21 10.18
CA ASN A 106 12.69 11.33 10.69
C ASN A 106 13.46 12.65 10.51
N TYR A 107 12.76 13.70 10.12
CA TYR A 107 13.31 15.05 10.12
C TYR A 107 13.28 15.62 11.55
N ASP A 108 14.44 16.03 12.04
CA ASP A 108 14.66 16.62 13.36
C ASP A 108 15.81 17.63 13.34
N GLN A 109 16.15 18.20 14.50
CA GLN A 109 17.22 19.20 14.65
C GLN A 109 18.63 18.70 14.25
N TYR A 110 18.82 17.40 14.03
CA TYR A 110 20.09 16.79 13.64
C TYR A 110 20.16 16.48 12.14
N SER A 111 19.02 16.50 11.45
CA SER A 111 18.89 16.03 10.08
C SER A 111 19.73 16.82 9.08
N ASP A 112 19.80 18.15 9.24
CA ASP A 112 20.61 19.02 8.36
C ASP A 112 22.11 18.68 8.45
N TYR A 113 22.59 18.26 9.62
CA TYR A 113 23.98 17.84 9.81
C TYR A 113 24.23 16.46 9.22
N ILE A 114 23.34 15.50 9.50
CA ILE A 114 23.45 14.12 9.02
C ILE A 114 23.43 14.09 7.48
N TYR A 115 22.48 14.80 6.88
CA TYR A 115 22.31 14.93 5.43
C TYR A 115 22.97 16.19 4.85
N SER A 116 24.07 16.63 5.46
CA SER A 116 24.92 17.67 4.88
C SER A 116 25.49 17.21 3.53
N GLN A 117 25.74 18.18 2.63
CA GLN A 117 26.34 17.88 1.32
C GLN A 117 27.67 17.13 1.46
N GLU A 118 28.49 17.50 2.44
CA GLU A 118 29.78 16.87 2.71
C GLU A 118 29.64 15.41 3.16
N ASN A 119 28.71 15.11 4.07
CA ASN A 119 28.45 13.73 4.49
C ASN A 119 27.94 12.87 3.35
N MET A 120 26.99 13.37 2.56
CA MET A 120 26.42 12.63 1.43
C MET A 120 27.49 12.33 0.36
N LEU A 121 28.34 13.31 0.03
CA LEU A 121 29.45 13.10 -0.91
C LEU A 121 30.51 12.15 -0.34
N GLU A 122 30.81 12.19 0.96
CA GLU A 122 31.78 11.26 1.56
C GLU A 122 31.26 9.82 1.56
N VAL A 123 29.96 9.60 1.73
CA VAL A 123 29.33 8.28 1.55
C VAL A 123 29.45 7.81 0.10
N VAL A 124 29.30 8.70 -0.89
CA VAL A 124 29.51 8.37 -2.32
C VAL A 124 30.97 7.98 -2.57
N ASN A 125 31.93 8.77 -2.07
CA ASN A 125 33.35 8.50 -2.21
C ASN A 125 33.69 7.13 -1.63
N ARG A 126 33.18 6.83 -0.43
CA ARG A 126 33.42 5.52 0.19
C ARG A 126 32.80 4.38 -0.60
N LEU A 127 31.57 4.56 -1.10
CA LEU A 127 30.93 3.56 -1.95
C LEU A 127 31.78 3.29 -3.19
N ASN A 128 32.38 4.32 -3.80
CA ASN A 128 33.27 4.19 -4.95
C ASN A 128 34.54 3.40 -4.63
N ASP A 129 35.14 3.62 -3.46
CA ASP A 129 36.32 2.86 -3.02
C ASP A 129 36.01 1.38 -2.76
N LEU A 130 34.81 1.08 -2.26
CA LEU A 130 34.41 -0.28 -1.90
C LEU A 130 33.81 -1.08 -3.06
N ALA A 131 33.14 -0.42 -4.01
CA ALA A 131 32.41 -1.05 -5.10
C ALA A 131 33.19 -2.12 -5.89
N PRO A 132 34.50 -1.95 -6.21
CA PRO A 132 35.29 -2.99 -6.88
C PRO A 132 35.44 -4.30 -6.08
N PHE A 133 35.24 -4.25 -4.77
CA PHE A 133 35.44 -5.37 -3.84
C PHE A 133 34.13 -6.07 -3.44
N TYR A 134 33.01 -5.73 -4.08
CA TYR A 134 31.75 -6.42 -3.81
C TYR A 134 31.83 -7.91 -4.16
N ASN A 135 31.58 -8.75 -3.16
CA ASN A 135 31.76 -10.20 -3.16
C ASN A 135 30.44 -10.98 -2.95
N GLY A 136 29.28 -10.35 -3.22
CA GLY A 136 27.98 -11.02 -3.12
C GLY A 136 27.34 -11.01 -1.72
N ASN A 137 27.90 -10.26 -0.77
CA ASN A 137 27.37 -10.16 0.60
C ASN A 137 27.53 -8.72 1.18
N ASN A 138 27.21 -8.54 2.46
CA ASN A 138 27.28 -7.24 3.14
C ASN A 138 28.50 -7.08 4.08
N ASP A 139 29.59 -7.83 3.89
CA ASP A 139 30.78 -7.77 4.76
C ASP A 139 31.44 -6.38 4.75
N LEU A 140 31.25 -5.61 3.67
CA LEU A 140 31.72 -4.24 3.50
C LEU A 140 30.64 -3.18 3.80
N ASN A 141 29.50 -3.57 4.40
CA ASN A 141 28.42 -2.66 4.82
C ASN A 141 27.80 -1.79 3.71
N PHE A 142 27.69 -2.33 2.49
CA PHE A 142 27.01 -1.67 1.36
C PHE A 142 25.58 -1.26 1.70
N ILE A 143 24.84 -2.08 2.46
CA ILE A 143 23.45 -1.81 2.87
C ILE A 143 23.36 -0.49 3.66
N GLN A 144 24.29 -0.26 4.59
CA GLN A 144 24.33 0.97 5.41
C GLN A 144 24.66 2.20 4.57
N LEU A 145 25.60 2.08 3.62
CA LEU A 145 25.92 3.18 2.70
C LEU A 145 24.74 3.49 1.78
N PHE A 146 24.10 2.47 1.20
CA PHE A 146 22.90 2.64 0.38
C PHE A 146 21.72 3.23 1.16
N ARG A 147 21.56 2.85 2.44
CA ARG A 147 20.49 3.38 3.30
C ARG A 147 20.54 4.90 3.41
N MET A 148 21.73 5.51 3.42
CA MET A 148 21.86 6.97 3.47
C MET A 148 21.23 7.66 2.27
N PHE A 149 21.37 7.10 1.07
CA PHE A 149 20.75 7.67 -0.13
C PHE A 149 19.24 7.42 -0.16
N TRP A 150 18.81 6.20 0.18
CA TRP A 150 17.38 5.89 0.24
C TRP A 150 16.67 6.80 1.24
N ALA A 151 17.11 6.82 2.50
CA ALA A 151 16.48 7.64 3.54
C ALA A 151 16.65 9.14 3.27
N GLY A 152 17.81 9.59 2.79
CA GLY A 152 18.06 11.01 2.50
C GLY A 152 17.13 11.57 1.44
N TYR A 153 16.94 10.86 0.32
CA TYR A 153 16.01 11.31 -0.74
C TYR A 153 14.55 11.22 -0.29
N TYR A 154 14.21 10.23 0.53
CA TYR A 154 12.89 10.13 1.15
C TYR A 154 12.59 11.34 2.04
N VAL A 155 13.50 11.70 2.96
CA VAL A 155 13.28 12.84 3.87
C VAL A 155 13.28 14.16 3.10
N LYS A 156 14.18 14.32 2.10
CA LYS A 156 14.29 15.51 1.25
C LYS A 156 13.02 15.78 0.45
N HIS A 157 12.28 14.74 0.05
CA HIS A 157 11.00 14.91 -0.64
C HIS A 157 9.99 15.69 0.21
N SER A 158 9.87 15.36 1.50
CA SER A 158 8.97 16.04 2.44
C SER A 158 9.58 17.30 3.06
N HIS A 159 10.92 17.42 3.07
CA HIS A 159 11.67 18.55 3.62
C HIS A 159 12.66 19.10 2.59
N PRO A 160 12.21 19.88 1.60
CA PRO A 160 13.06 20.40 0.53
C PRO A 160 14.23 21.27 1.03
N SER A 161 14.14 21.80 2.26
CA SER A 161 15.18 22.61 2.92
C SER A 161 16.42 21.82 3.34
N LEU A 162 16.39 20.48 3.35
CA LEU A 162 17.57 19.68 3.69
C LEU A 162 18.78 20.10 2.83
N PRO A 163 19.99 20.19 3.37
CA PRO A 163 21.05 20.98 2.73
C PRO A 163 21.69 20.34 1.49
N PHE A 164 21.62 19.02 1.31
CA PHE A 164 22.26 18.38 0.15
C PHE A 164 21.52 18.67 -1.18
N ASP A 165 22.31 18.76 -2.25
CA ASP A 165 21.85 18.88 -3.63
C ASP A 165 21.60 17.49 -4.22
N THR A 166 20.34 17.21 -4.55
CA THR A 166 19.94 15.90 -5.08
C THR A 166 20.59 15.63 -6.44
N ASN A 167 20.68 16.60 -7.33
CA ASN A 167 21.24 16.37 -8.67
C ASN A 167 22.74 16.07 -8.59
N GLN A 168 23.47 16.78 -7.73
CA GLN A 168 24.89 16.53 -7.51
C GLN A 168 25.14 15.12 -6.94
N ILE A 169 24.34 14.69 -5.95
CA ILE A 169 24.47 13.34 -5.37
C ILE A 169 24.08 12.26 -6.39
N SER A 170 22.99 12.42 -7.13
CA SER A 170 22.58 11.49 -8.20
C SER A 170 23.69 11.31 -9.23
N GLN A 171 24.28 12.41 -9.71
CA GLN A 171 25.36 12.36 -10.70
C GLN A 171 26.62 11.67 -10.14
N ALA A 172 26.98 11.95 -8.89
CA ALA A 172 28.15 11.35 -8.25
C ALA A 172 27.98 9.84 -8.00
N LEU A 173 26.75 9.34 -7.86
CA LEU A 173 26.44 7.92 -7.66
C LEU A 173 26.59 7.05 -8.91
N VAL A 174 26.57 7.62 -10.11
CA VAL A 174 26.56 6.85 -11.37
C VAL A 174 27.75 5.90 -11.46
N THR A 175 28.97 6.42 -11.29
CA THR A 175 30.21 5.64 -11.38
C THR A 175 30.29 4.51 -10.35
N PRO A 176 30.15 4.75 -9.03
CA PRO A 176 30.21 3.67 -8.04
C PRO A 176 29.15 2.59 -8.26
N MET A 177 27.93 2.96 -8.65
CA MET A 177 26.87 1.97 -8.91
C MET A 177 27.16 1.12 -10.14
N GLN A 178 27.74 1.70 -11.19
CA GLN A 178 28.17 0.95 -12.37
C GLN A 178 29.33 -0.02 -12.05
N ILE A 179 30.30 0.41 -11.24
CA ILE A 179 31.41 -0.43 -10.77
C ILE A 179 30.87 -1.59 -9.94
N PHE A 180 30.02 -1.31 -8.94
CA PHE A 180 29.39 -2.32 -8.11
C PHE A 180 28.67 -3.37 -8.96
N ALA A 181 27.88 -2.93 -9.93
CA ALA A 181 27.10 -3.81 -10.79
C ALA A 181 27.94 -4.54 -11.86
N SER A 182 29.22 -4.20 -12.00
CA SER A 182 30.16 -4.94 -12.86
C SER A 182 30.82 -6.14 -12.17
N SER A 183 30.64 -6.30 -10.85
CA SER A 183 31.16 -7.44 -10.10
C SER A 183 30.61 -8.76 -10.65
N ALA A 184 31.47 -9.78 -10.68
CA ALA A 184 31.09 -11.15 -11.01
C ALA A 184 30.01 -11.71 -10.05
N HIS A 185 29.94 -11.15 -8.83
CA HIS A 185 29.00 -11.55 -7.79
C HIS A 185 27.66 -10.77 -7.84
N PHE A 186 27.50 -9.82 -8.77
CA PHE A 186 26.27 -9.01 -8.86
C PHE A 186 25.01 -9.86 -9.05
N LEU A 187 25.12 -10.98 -9.78
CA LEU A 187 24.00 -11.85 -10.10
C LEU A 187 23.86 -13.06 -9.18
N ASP A 188 24.64 -13.15 -8.10
CA ASP A 188 24.57 -14.26 -7.15
C ASP A 188 23.13 -14.43 -6.64
N GLY A 189 22.63 -15.66 -6.69
CA GLY A 189 21.27 -16.03 -6.26
C GLY A 189 21.12 -16.23 -4.75
N THR A 190 22.12 -15.84 -3.96
CA THR A 190 22.18 -16.07 -2.50
C THR A 190 21.28 -15.10 -1.74
N ASN A 191 21.00 -15.42 -0.48
CA ASN A 191 20.16 -14.57 0.39
C ASN A 191 20.84 -13.22 0.66
N ASP A 192 22.15 -13.22 0.91
CA ASP A 192 22.89 -11.99 1.22
C ASP A 192 23.05 -11.09 0.00
N ALA A 193 23.28 -11.66 -1.20
CA ALA A 193 23.24 -10.89 -2.43
C ALA A 193 21.87 -10.25 -2.65
N GLY A 194 20.78 -11.00 -2.40
CA GLY A 194 19.41 -10.48 -2.52
C GLY A 194 19.15 -9.27 -1.62
N LYS A 195 19.61 -9.31 -0.36
CA LYS A 195 19.50 -8.16 0.57
C LYS A 195 20.24 -6.94 0.06
N VAL A 196 21.45 -7.09 -0.46
CA VAL A 196 22.21 -5.96 -1.00
C VAL A 196 21.55 -5.42 -2.27
N LEU A 197 21.05 -6.29 -3.14
CA LEU A 197 20.40 -5.91 -4.40
C LEU A 197 19.09 -5.14 -4.19
N GLU A 198 18.31 -5.45 -3.15
CA GLU A 198 17.15 -4.64 -2.76
C GLU A 198 17.55 -3.17 -2.59
N PHE A 199 18.61 -2.92 -1.84
CA PHE A 199 19.09 -1.58 -1.55
C PHE A 199 19.71 -0.93 -2.79
N PHE A 200 20.48 -1.68 -3.58
CA PHE A 200 21.03 -1.20 -4.84
C PHE A 200 19.95 -0.69 -5.80
N PHE A 201 18.91 -1.50 -6.07
CA PHE A 201 17.83 -1.08 -6.96
C PHE A 201 17.00 0.05 -6.36
N THR A 202 16.78 0.04 -5.04
CA THR A 202 16.03 1.11 -4.38
C THR A 202 16.79 2.43 -4.40
N VAL A 203 18.13 2.44 -4.28
CA VAL A 203 18.93 3.66 -4.47
C VAL A 203 18.85 4.15 -5.91
N ALA A 204 19.02 3.27 -6.91
CA ALA A 204 18.92 3.67 -8.32
C ALA A 204 17.57 4.33 -8.63
N ASP A 205 16.50 3.83 -8.01
CA ASP A 205 15.16 4.36 -8.11
C ASP A 205 15.01 5.72 -7.38
N SER A 206 15.33 5.77 -6.08
CA SER A 206 15.18 6.97 -5.24
C SER A 206 16.01 8.15 -5.74
N THR A 207 17.20 7.90 -6.30
CA THR A 207 18.09 8.95 -6.83
C THR A 207 17.88 9.20 -8.32
N LYS A 208 16.88 8.57 -8.94
CA LYS A 208 16.48 8.76 -10.34
C LYS A 208 17.56 8.44 -11.39
N ILE A 209 18.48 7.54 -11.06
CA ILE A 209 19.54 7.09 -11.98
C ILE A 209 19.31 5.68 -12.53
N GLY A 210 18.09 5.16 -12.45
CA GLY A 210 17.72 3.83 -12.97
C GLY A 210 18.11 3.60 -14.43
N HIS A 211 18.16 4.65 -15.26
CA HIS A 211 18.56 4.56 -16.66
C HIS A 211 20.05 4.14 -16.81
N THR A 212 20.91 4.55 -15.88
CA THR A 212 22.36 4.27 -15.90
C THR A 212 22.70 2.80 -15.61
N ILE A 213 21.79 2.08 -14.93
CA ILE A 213 21.92 0.66 -14.59
C ILE A 213 21.02 -0.24 -15.44
N TYR A 214 20.36 0.30 -16.45
CA TYR A 214 19.37 -0.44 -17.26
C TYR A 214 19.89 -1.80 -17.80
N PRO A 215 21.12 -1.91 -18.34
CA PRO A 215 21.66 -3.22 -18.74
C PRO A 215 21.71 -4.25 -17.60
N ARG A 216 21.92 -3.80 -16.36
CA ARG A 216 22.00 -4.65 -15.16
C ARG A 216 20.63 -5.08 -14.67
N ILE A 217 19.60 -4.22 -14.85
CA ILE A 217 18.20 -4.62 -14.67
C ILE A 217 17.87 -5.77 -15.63
N LEU A 218 18.23 -5.66 -16.91
CA LEU A 218 18.02 -6.73 -17.88
C LEU A 218 18.75 -8.03 -17.49
N SER A 219 20.01 -7.94 -17.05
CA SER A 219 20.78 -9.10 -16.59
C SER A 219 20.16 -9.78 -15.36
N PHE A 220 19.70 -8.99 -14.38
CA PHE A 220 19.05 -9.51 -13.17
C PHE A 220 17.72 -10.20 -13.50
N LEU A 221 16.89 -9.60 -14.36
CA LEU A 221 15.65 -10.23 -14.83
C LEU A 221 15.95 -11.52 -15.59
N GLU A 222 16.97 -11.55 -16.46
CA GLU A 222 17.35 -12.77 -17.17
C GLU A 222 17.81 -13.89 -16.24
N ALA A 223 18.66 -13.57 -15.26
CA ALA A 223 19.12 -14.54 -14.26
C ALA A 223 17.94 -15.06 -13.41
N THR A 224 16.97 -14.21 -13.10
CA THR A 224 15.77 -14.56 -12.36
C THR A 224 14.85 -15.48 -13.17
N ILE A 225 14.63 -15.19 -14.44
CA ILE A 225 13.76 -16.01 -15.29
C ILE A 225 14.41 -17.39 -15.58
N ASN A 226 15.73 -17.44 -15.73
CA ASN A 226 16.45 -18.69 -16.04
C ASN A 226 16.67 -19.58 -14.81
N ASP A 227 16.47 -19.07 -13.60
CA ASP A 227 16.50 -19.85 -12.37
C ASP A 227 15.23 -19.59 -11.52
N PRO A 228 14.14 -20.33 -11.76
CA PRO A 228 12.91 -20.19 -10.98
C PRO A 228 13.10 -20.47 -9.47
N GLN A 229 14.13 -21.24 -9.07
CA GLN A 229 14.42 -21.50 -7.66
C GLN A 229 14.96 -20.26 -6.95
N ARG A 230 15.55 -19.32 -7.69
CA ARG A 230 16.02 -18.02 -7.20
C ARG A 230 14.93 -17.29 -6.40
N LEU A 231 13.67 -17.37 -6.83
CA LEU A 231 12.55 -16.68 -6.15
C LEU A 231 11.81 -17.58 -5.17
N ARG A 232 11.71 -18.89 -5.47
CA ARG A 232 10.94 -19.83 -4.62
C ARG A 232 11.60 -20.08 -3.27
N ASN A 233 12.92 -20.13 -3.22
CA ASN A 233 13.66 -20.53 -2.02
C ASN A 233 14.33 -19.35 -1.31
N ASN A 234 14.18 -18.13 -1.83
CA ASN A 234 14.92 -16.98 -1.34
C ASN A 234 14.08 -15.69 -1.37
N LEU A 235 13.52 -15.35 -0.21
CA LEU A 235 12.70 -14.15 -0.02
C LEU A 235 13.48 -12.86 -0.35
N SER A 236 14.77 -12.78 -0.03
CA SER A 236 15.57 -11.59 -0.33
C SER A 236 15.73 -11.34 -1.83
N GLN A 237 15.79 -12.40 -2.66
CA GLN A 237 15.80 -12.24 -4.11
C GLN A 237 14.42 -11.81 -4.65
N ALA A 238 13.33 -12.30 -4.05
CA ALA A 238 11.98 -11.82 -4.35
C ALA A 238 11.80 -10.34 -3.99
N ILE A 239 12.34 -9.90 -2.85
CA ILE A 239 12.32 -8.48 -2.46
C ILE A 239 13.16 -7.62 -3.42
N ALA A 240 14.33 -8.09 -3.86
CA ALA A 240 15.13 -7.41 -4.88
C ALA A 240 14.39 -7.28 -6.22
N LEU A 241 13.67 -8.32 -6.66
CA LEU A 241 12.79 -8.24 -7.83
C LEU A 241 11.66 -7.23 -7.62
N ASN A 242 11.06 -7.18 -6.42
CA ASN A 242 10.06 -6.17 -6.12
C ASN A 242 10.64 -4.74 -6.19
N ALA A 243 11.90 -4.54 -5.79
CA ALA A 243 12.58 -3.26 -5.96
C ALA A 243 12.73 -2.85 -7.44
N VAL A 244 12.99 -3.80 -8.34
CA VAL A 244 12.98 -3.56 -9.79
C VAL A 244 11.60 -3.16 -10.29
N PHE A 245 10.53 -3.82 -9.84
CA PHE A 245 9.17 -3.45 -10.23
C PHE A 245 8.75 -2.07 -9.69
N ARG A 246 9.15 -1.70 -8.47
CA ARG A 246 8.97 -0.32 -7.94
C ARG A 246 9.66 0.70 -8.82
N LEU A 247 10.88 0.40 -9.28
CA LEU A 247 11.62 1.24 -10.19
C LEU A 247 10.83 1.41 -11.50
N PHE A 248 10.31 0.35 -12.11
CA PHE A 248 9.48 0.49 -13.30
C PHE A 248 8.22 1.33 -13.06
N GLN A 249 7.54 1.13 -11.94
CA GLN A 249 6.38 1.95 -11.58
C GLN A 249 6.72 3.45 -11.48
N ARG A 250 7.88 3.78 -10.92
CA ARG A 250 8.31 5.17 -10.68
C ARG A 250 9.04 5.81 -11.86
N HIS A 251 9.57 5.03 -12.81
CA HIS A 251 10.38 5.55 -13.92
C HIS A 251 9.74 5.36 -15.31
N ILE A 252 8.68 4.56 -15.45
CA ILE A 252 7.91 4.44 -16.70
C ILE A 252 6.70 5.38 -16.63
N HIS A 253 6.97 6.67 -16.86
CA HIS A 253 5.98 7.74 -16.95
C HIS A 253 6.51 8.91 -17.78
N SER A 254 5.62 9.82 -18.16
CA SER A 254 5.87 10.94 -19.08
C SER A 254 6.95 11.95 -18.66
N ASN A 255 7.43 11.95 -17.41
CA ASN A 255 8.47 12.88 -16.94
C ASN A 255 9.83 12.20 -16.70
N SER A 256 10.01 10.94 -17.14
CA SER A 256 11.23 10.15 -16.96
C SER A 256 11.91 9.81 -18.30
N ASN A 257 12.19 10.84 -19.10
CA ASN A 257 12.70 10.68 -20.48
C ASN A 257 13.97 9.80 -20.56
N GLU A 258 14.92 10.00 -19.65
CA GLU A 258 16.17 9.21 -19.66
C GLU A 258 15.90 7.71 -19.54
N PHE A 259 14.99 7.31 -18.64
CA PHE A 259 14.64 5.89 -18.49
C PHE A 259 13.82 5.37 -19.69
N LEU A 260 12.84 6.15 -20.16
CA LEU A 260 12.02 5.78 -21.32
C LEU A 260 12.86 5.53 -22.58
N THR A 261 13.89 6.33 -22.83
CA THR A 261 14.77 6.16 -24.00
C THR A 261 15.60 4.88 -23.97
N MET A 262 15.79 4.27 -22.80
CA MET A 262 16.50 3.00 -22.66
C MET A 262 15.63 1.79 -22.98
N ILE A 263 14.29 1.92 -22.95
CA ILE A 263 13.37 0.79 -23.08
C ILE A 263 13.42 0.19 -24.48
N ASP A 264 13.68 -1.11 -24.56
CA ASP A 264 13.73 -1.86 -25.80
C ASP A 264 12.98 -3.21 -25.74
N TYR A 265 12.99 -3.93 -26.86
CA TYR A 265 12.35 -5.24 -26.99
C TYR A 265 12.88 -6.31 -26.02
N ARG A 266 14.08 -6.16 -25.45
CA ARG A 266 14.64 -7.11 -24.47
C ARG A 266 13.90 -7.00 -23.15
N LEU A 267 13.54 -5.79 -22.69
CA LEU A 267 12.71 -5.64 -21.49
C LEU A 267 11.31 -6.21 -21.73
N ILE A 268 10.68 -5.86 -22.85
CA ILE A 268 9.35 -6.35 -23.20
C ILE A 268 9.34 -7.88 -23.24
N SER A 269 10.36 -8.51 -23.84
CA SER A 269 10.49 -9.96 -23.86
C SER A 269 10.62 -10.58 -22.47
N LYS A 270 11.33 -9.94 -21.53
CA LYS A 270 11.48 -10.45 -20.16
C LYS A 270 10.18 -10.30 -19.36
N LEU A 271 9.52 -9.15 -19.47
CA LEU A 271 8.22 -8.93 -18.84
C LEU A 271 7.17 -9.88 -19.41
N ARG A 272 7.16 -10.14 -20.73
CA ARG A 272 6.29 -11.17 -21.34
C ARG A 272 6.54 -12.55 -20.73
N ARG A 273 7.80 -12.97 -20.57
CA ARG A 273 8.14 -14.29 -19.99
C ARG A 273 7.59 -14.41 -18.56
N LEU A 274 7.75 -13.37 -17.74
CA LEU A 274 7.20 -13.34 -16.38
C LEU A 274 5.66 -13.30 -16.36
N ALA A 275 5.07 -12.49 -17.24
CA ALA A 275 3.62 -12.31 -17.33
C ALA A 275 2.88 -13.53 -17.89
N LEU A 276 3.58 -14.52 -18.46
CA LEU A 276 2.99 -15.75 -19.02
C LEU A 276 3.47 -17.02 -18.29
N ASP A 277 4.29 -16.88 -17.24
CA ASP A 277 4.76 -18.03 -16.46
C ASP A 277 3.64 -18.50 -15.51
N THR A 278 2.88 -19.49 -15.96
CA THR A 278 1.78 -20.07 -15.17
C THR A 278 2.26 -20.72 -13.87
N SER A 279 3.56 -21.04 -13.74
CA SER A 279 4.11 -21.61 -12.52
C SER A 279 4.22 -20.60 -11.37
N LEU A 280 4.10 -19.30 -11.68
CA LEU A 280 4.00 -18.20 -10.71
C LEU A 280 2.56 -17.89 -10.32
N ASN A 281 1.55 -18.53 -10.93
CA ASN A 281 0.14 -18.29 -10.65
C ASN A 281 -0.32 -19.01 -9.37
N THR A 282 0.28 -18.61 -8.25
CA THR A 282 -0.03 -19.08 -6.91
C THR A 282 -0.28 -17.86 -6.01
N ASP A 283 -0.96 -18.07 -4.89
CA ASP A 283 -1.25 -16.99 -3.93
C ASP A 283 0.01 -16.24 -3.46
N SER A 284 1.17 -16.91 -3.38
CA SER A 284 2.43 -16.31 -2.94
C SER A 284 3.28 -15.66 -4.04
N GLN A 285 3.00 -15.92 -5.33
CA GLN A 285 3.86 -15.48 -6.44
C GLN A 285 3.14 -14.73 -7.57
N VAL A 286 1.80 -14.69 -7.56
CA VAL A 286 1.00 -14.03 -8.62
C VAL A 286 1.33 -12.54 -8.77
N TRP A 287 1.80 -11.90 -7.68
CA TRP A 287 2.28 -10.51 -7.70
C TRP A 287 3.38 -10.26 -8.77
N ILE A 288 4.19 -11.27 -9.12
CA ILE A 288 5.21 -11.16 -10.17
C ILE A 288 4.57 -11.04 -11.55
N ILE A 289 3.57 -11.86 -11.83
CA ILE A 289 2.78 -11.82 -13.07
C ILE A 289 2.10 -10.45 -13.16
N ASN A 290 1.42 -10.03 -12.10
CA ASN A 290 0.67 -8.79 -12.05
C ASN A 290 1.57 -7.57 -12.28
N ASN A 291 2.76 -7.56 -11.68
CA ASN A 291 3.73 -6.48 -11.87
C ASN A 291 4.37 -6.49 -13.25
N ALA A 292 4.56 -7.66 -13.86
CA ALA A 292 5.02 -7.75 -15.24
C ALA A 292 3.96 -7.22 -16.22
N ILE A 293 2.68 -7.55 -16.02
CA ILE A 293 1.54 -7.01 -16.77
C ILE A 293 1.47 -5.48 -16.58
N PHE A 294 1.57 -5.01 -15.35
CA PHE A 294 1.59 -3.57 -15.05
C PHE A 294 2.75 -2.86 -15.74
N GLY A 295 3.97 -3.40 -15.68
CA GLY A 295 5.12 -2.83 -16.38
C GLY A 295 4.92 -2.73 -17.89
N LEU A 296 4.34 -3.77 -18.51
CA LEU A 296 3.98 -3.76 -19.94
C LEU A 296 2.90 -2.71 -20.24
N ASP A 297 1.86 -2.61 -19.42
CA ASP A 297 0.80 -1.59 -19.55
C ASP A 297 1.37 -0.16 -19.45
N ARG A 298 2.30 0.10 -18.53
CA ARG A 298 3.00 1.40 -18.46
C ARG A 298 3.82 1.68 -19.73
N ILE A 299 4.50 0.68 -20.29
CA ILE A 299 5.22 0.84 -21.57
C ILE A 299 4.24 1.13 -22.70
N TYR A 300 3.10 0.41 -22.76
CA TYR A 300 2.05 0.64 -23.74
C TYR A 300 1.53 2.08 -23.72
N GLU A 301 1.39 2.64 -22.51
CA GLU A 301 0.91 4.01 -22.29
C GLU A 301 1.89 5.06 -22.85
N TYR A 302 3.17 4.99 -22.50
CA TYR A 302 4.12 6.07 -22.82
C TYR A 302 5.00 5.83 -24.05
N LEU A 303 5.00 4.62 -24.62
CA LEU A 303 5.84 4.27 -25.77
C LEU A 303 5.00 3.65 -26.90
N PRO A 304 4.36 4.49 -27.75
CA PRO A 304 3.45 4.05 -28.81
C PRO A 304 4.07 3.03 -29.79
N SER A 305 5.38 3.08 -30.02
CA SER A 305 6.11 2.14 -30.88
C SER A 305 6.01 0.68 -30.43
N PHE A 306 5.75 0.44 -29.13
CA PHE A 306 5.61 -0.89 -28.56
C PHE A 306 4.15 -1.34 -28.37
N GLN A 307 3.17 -0.48 -28.65
CA GLN A 307 1.76 -0.82 -28.47
C GLN A 307 1.33 -2.10 -29.22
N PRO A 308 1.70 -2.33 -30.49
CA PRO A 308 1.27 -3.54 -31.21
C PRO A 308 1.80 -4.84 -30.57
N VAL A 309 3.07 -4.86 -30.14
CA VAL A 309 3.64 -6.05 -29.50
C VAL A 309 3.04 -6.27 -28.12
N ILE A 310 2.82 -5.21 -27.33
CA ILE A 310 2.23 -5.33 -26.00
C ILE A 310 0.75 -5.74 -26.07
N ALA A 311 -0.02 -5.21 -27.02
CA ALA A 311 -1.39 -5.66 -27.26
C ALA A 311 -1.45 -7.17 -27.59
N SER A 312 -0.49 -7.67 -28.36
CA SER A 312 -0.36 -9.11 -28.60
C SER A 312 -0.02 -9.88 -27.32
N VAL A 313 0.85 -9.36 -26.46
CA VAL A 313 1.17 -9.99 -25.17
C VAL A 313 -0.04 -10.02 -24.25
N MET A 314 -0.83 -8.93 -24.20
CA MET A 314 -2.06 -8.91 -23.40
C MET A 314 -3.09 -9.92 -23.93
N ALA A 315 -3.20 -10.12 -25.25
CA ALA A 315 -4.02 -11.20 -25.80
C ALA A 315 -3.55 -12.59 -25.34
N ASP A 316 -2.22 -12.82 -25.27
CA ASP A 316 -1.67 -14.08 -24.73
C ASP A 316 -2.03 -14.25 -23.24
N VAL A 317 -1.96 -13.17 -22.45
CA VAL A 317 -2.36 -13.17 -21.02
C VAL A 317 -3.82 -13.60 -20.88
N LEU A 318 -4.72 -13.03 -21.69
CA LEU A 318 -6.15 -13.36 -21.64
C LEU A 318 -6.47 -14.80 -22.06
N GLU A 319 -5.68 -15.41 -22.95
CA GLU A 319 -5.83 -16.82 -23.31
C GLU A 319 -5.20 -17.77 -22.28
N THR A 320 -4.16 -17.31 -21.58
CA THR A 320 -3.37 -18.14 -20.65
C THR A 320 -4.06 -18.31 -19.30
N TYR A 321 -4.61 -17.22 -18.76
CA TYR A 321 -5.15 -17.23 -17.40
C TYR A 321 -6.66 -17.47 -17.37
N PRO A 322 -7.18 -18.11 -16.31
CA PRO A 322 -8.61 -18.34 -16.17
C PRO A 322 -9.39 -17.03 -16.31
N TYR A 323 -10.55 -17.14 -16.95
CA TYR A 323 -11.49 -16.02 -17.07
C TYR A 323 -11.76 -15.42 -15.69
N ILE A 324 -11.77 -14.09 -15.61
CA ILE A 324 -11.90 -13.26 -14.39
C ILE A 324 -10.84 -13.48 -13.28
N SER A 325 -9.76 -14.21 -13.52
CA SER A 325 -8.62 -14.24 -12.59
C SER A 325 -7.91 -12.88 -12.53
N GLU A 326 -7.13 -12.63 -11.48
CA GLU A 326 -6.44 -11.34 -11.30
C GLU A 326 -5.55 -10.95 -12.52
N PRO A 327 -4.66 -11.83 -13.07
CA PRO A 327 -3.91 -11.50 -14.29
C PRO A 327 -4.81 -11.19 -15.49
N TYR A 328 -5.91 -11.92 -15.65
CA TYR A 328 -6.88 -11.69 -16.73
C TYR A 328 -7.48 -10.28 -16.61
N LEU A 329 -7.95 -9.90 -15.42
CA LEU A 329 -8.56 -8.59 -15.17
C LEU A 329 -7.57 -7.44 -15.36
N LEU A 330 -6.30 -7.62 -14.98
CA LEU A 330 -5.25 -6.64 -15.26
C LEU A 330 -4.98 -6.51 -16.76
N GLY A 331 -4.95 -7.61 -17.51
CA GLY A 331 -4.83 -7.59 -18.96
C GLY A 331 -5.98 -6.83 -19.64
N ILE A 332 -7.21 -7.00 -19.15
CA ILE A 332 -8.37 -6.22 -19.61
C ILE A 332 -8.15 -4.72 -19.37
N LYS A 333 -7.81 -4.32 -18.14
CA LYS A 333 -7.56 -2.91 -17.79
C LYS A 333 -6.49 -2.27 -18.66
N ALA A 334 -5.40 -3.00 -18.93
CA ALA A 334 -4.32 -2.53 -19.80
C ALA A 334 -4.81 -2.22 -21.23
N LEU A 335 -5.64 -3.11 -21.80
CA LEU A 335 -6.14 -2.97 -23.16
C LEU A 335 -7.26 -1.93 -23.31
N THR A 336 -8.02 -1.68 -22.25
CA THR A 336 -9.20 -0.79 -22.26
C THR A 336 -8.96 0.54 -21.56
N ARG A 337 -7.69 0.99 -21.47
CA ARG A 337 -7.30 2.22 -20.78
C ARG A 337 -7.93 3.49 -21.37
N HIS A 338 -7.95 3.58 -22.70
CA HIS A 338 -8.42 4.76 -23.45
C HIS A 338 -9.78 4.57 -24.11
N SER A 339 -10.36 3.37 -24.02
CA SER A 339 -11.62 3.01 -24.65
C SER A 339 -12.25 1.84 -23.94
N ASP A 340 -13.58 1.80 -23.86
CA ASP A 340 -14.29 0.69 -23.22
C ASP A 340 -13.96 -0.67 -23.87
N CYS A 341 -13.75 -0.72 -25.19
CA CYS A 341 -13.50 -1.97 -25.90
C CYS A 341 -12.15 -2.00 -26.62
N ALA A 342 -11.53 -3.18 -26.68
CA ALA A 342 -10.37 -3.48 -27.49
C ALA A 342 -10.70 -4.57 -28.52
N ASN A 343 -10.20 -4.39 -29.75
CA ASN A 343 -10.28 -5.42 -30.80
C ASN A 343 -8.97 -6.20 -30.82
N LEU A 344 -9.02 -7.47 -30.46
CA LEU A 344 -7.86 -8.36 -30.38
C LEU A 344 -8.00 -9.48 -31.41
N ARG A 345 -6.90 -10.23 -31.63
CA ARG A 345 -6.93 -11.46 -32.42
C ARG A 345 -7.89 -12.54 -31.86
N ILE A 346 -8.23 -12.43 -30.58
CA ILE A 346 -9.15 -13.33 -29.87
C ILE A 346 -10.60 -12.83 -29.87
N GLY A 347 -10.89 -11.74 -30.59
CA GLY A 347 -12.20 -11.11 -30.64
C GLY A 347 -12.24 -9.74 -29.97
N ARG A 348 -13.43 -9.13 -29.99
CA ARG A 348 -13.69 -7.85 -29.32
C ARG A 348 -14.01 -8.11 -27.86
N ILE A 349 -13.37 -7.36 -26.97
CA ILE A 349 -13.59 -7.43 -25.52
C ILE A 349 -13.88 -6.03 -24.99
N CYS A 350 -14.87 -5.89 -24.12
CA CYS A 350 -15.29 -4.62 -23.54
C CYS A 350 -15.21 -4.66 -22.00
N LEU A 351 -14.62 -3.63 -21.40
CA LEU A 351 -14.46 -3.48 -19.96
C LEU A 351 -15.80 -3.50 -19.25
N SER A 352 -16.81 -2.78 -19.77
CA SER A 352 -18.18 -2.75 -19.25
C SER A 352 -18.78 -4.15 -19.11
N ASP A 353 -18.71 -4.98 -20.14
CA ASP A 353 -19.22 -6.37 -20.14
C ASP A 353 -18.50 -7.24 -19.09
N ILE A 354 -17.17 -7.09 -18.99
CA ILE A 354 -16.38 -7.83 -17.99
C ILE A 354 -16.70 -7.34 -16.58
N LYS A 355 -16.84 -6.02 -16.34
CA LYS A 355 -17.25 -5.46 -15.04
C LYS A 355 -18.59 -6.03 -14.60
N GLU A 356 -19.58 -6.12 -15.48
CA GLU A 356 -20.89 -6.72 -15.15
C GLU A 356 -20.79 -8.21 -14.87
N THR A 357 -19.94 -8.93 -15.61
CA THR A 357 -19.68 -10.35 -15.35
C THR A 357 -19.03 -10.56 -13.98
N VAL A 358 -18.02 -9.77 -13.65
CA VAL A 358 -17.34 -9.81 -12.35
C VAL A 358 -18.30 -9.47 -11.21
N LYS A 359 -19.09 -8.40 -11.32
CA LYS A 359 -20.11 -8.04 -10.31
C LYS A 359 -21.04 -9.21 -10.03
N LYS A 360 -21.61 -9.85 -11.06
CA LYS A 360 -22.52 -10.99 -10.88
C LYS A 360 -21.84 -12.20 -10.23
N ALA A 361 -20.56 -12.41 -10.52
CA ALA A 361 -19.80 -13.52 -9.95
C ALA A 361 -19.48 -13.32 -8.46
N VAL A 362 -19.11 -12.10 -8.06
CA VAL A 362 -18.55 -11.83 -6.71
C VAL A 362 -19.52 -11.11 -5.76
N LEU A 363 -20.62 -10.57 -6.30
CA LEU A 363 -21.67 -9.84 -5.60
C LEU A 363 -23.03 -10.38 -6.06
N SER A 364 -23.21 -11.69 -5.91
CA SER A 364 -24.29 -12.48 -6.55
C SER A 364 -25.70 -12.20 -6.00
N ASN A 365 -25.82 -11.68 -4.79
CA ASN A 365 -27.09 -11.32 -4.15
C ASN A 365 -27.26 -9.80 -4.09
N THR A 366 -28.52 -9.36 -4.18
CA THR A 366 -28.91 -7.98 -3.87
C THR A 366 -30.07 -8.01 -2.88
N TYR A 367 -29.89 -7.37 -1.72
CA TYR A 367 -30.90 -7.24 -0.69
C TYR A 367 -31.33 -5.78 -0.55
N TYR A 368 -32.64 -5.57 -0.40
CA TYR A 368 -33.25 -4.26 -0.25
C TYR A 368 -33.89 -4.15 1.13
N PHE A 369 -33.58 -3.08 1.85
CA PHE A 369 -34.17 -2.73 3.13
C PHE A 369 -34.78 -1.32 3.07
N ASP A 370 -35.68 -1.00 4.02
CA ASP A 370 -36.33 0.31 4.18
C ASP A 370 -36.86 0.90 2.87
N ASP A 371 -37.78 0.19 2.22
CA ASP A 371 -38.37 0.63 0.94
C ASP A 371 -37.32 1.00 -0.12
N LYS A 372 -36.20 0.25 -0.13
CA LYS A 372 -35.04 0.39 -1.04
C LYS A 372 -34.13 1.59 -0.75
N THR A 373 -34.26 2.24 0.40
CA THR A 373 -33.32 3.30 0.81
C THR A 373 -31.98 2.74 1.30
N GLN A 374 -31.91 1.44 1.63
CA GLN A 374 -30.65 0.72 1.84
C GLN A 374 -30.54 -0.49 0.90
N ILE A 375 -29.45 -0.55 0.13
CA ILE A 375 -29.22 -1.57 -0.89
C ILE A 375 -27.90 -2.27 -0.59
N VAL A 376 -27.92 -3.61 -0.46
CA VAL A 376 -26.71 -4.41 -0.18
C VAL A 376 -26.45 -5.37 -1.33
N HIS A 377 -25.29 -5.23 -1.99
CA HIS A 377 -24.75 -6.17 -2.97
C HIS A 377 -23.68 -7.04 -2.31
N THR A 378 -23.84 -8.36 -2.35
CA THR A 378 -22.93 -9.26 -1.63
C THR A 378 -23.01 -10.70 -2.16
N ALA A 379 -22.00 -11.52 -1.88
CA ALA A 379 -22.10 -12.98 -2.01
C ALA A 379 -22.48 -13.68 -0.69
N LEU A 380 -22.65 -12.93 0.41
CA LEU A 380 -23.12 -13.46 1.70
C LEU A 380 -24.62 -13.76 1.67
N SER A 381 -25.04 -14.64 2.57
CA SER A 381 -26.45 -14.99 2.73
C SER A 381 -27.26 -13.89 3.45
N ILE A 382 -28.59 -13.92 3.31
CA ILE A 382 -29.46 -12.98 4.03
C ILE A 382 -29.33 -13.15 5.55
N ASP A 383 -29.07 -14.37 6.05
CA ASP A 383 -28.88 -14.64 7.48
C ASP A 383 -27.62 -13.95 8.04
N GLU A 384 -26.61 -13.73 7.20
CA GLU A 384 -25.40 -12.97 7.56
C GLU A 384 -25.62 -11.45 7.45
N ILE A 385 -26.43 -10.99 6.50
CA ILE A 385 -26.69 -9.55 6.27
C ILE A 385 -27.75 -8.97 7.21
N GLN A 386 -28.79 -9.74 7.53
CA GLN A 386 -29.93 -9.27 8.33
C GLN A 386 -29.50 -8.73 9.73
N PRO A 387 -28.59 -9.37 10.48
CA PRO A 387 -28.09 -8.81 11.74
C PRO A 387 -27.32 -7.50 11.55
N LEU A 388 -26.57 -7.37 10.44
CA LEU A 388 -25.82 -6.16 10.11
C LEU A 388 -26.75 -4.99 9.85
N TYR A 389 -27.84 -5.21 9.09
CA TYR A 389 -28.89 -4.22 8.91
C TYR A 389 -29.47 -3.74 10.25
N HIS A 390 -29.78 -4.65 11.17
CA HIS A 390 -30.26 -4.28 12.51
C HIS A 390 -29.22 -3.51 13.33
N ALA A 391 -27.93 -3.84 13.18
CA ALA A 391 -26.83 -3.11 13.79
C ALA A 391 -26.75 -1.66 13.26
N LEU A 392 -26.90 -1.45 11.95
CA LEU A 392 -26.95 -0.11 11.37
C LEU A 392 -28.13 0.71 11.90
N LYS A 393 -29.29 0.08 12.14
CA LYS A 393 -30.43 0.75 12.77
C LYS A 393 -30.18 1.17 14.21
N GLN A 394 -29.36 0.43 14.96
CA GLN A 394 -28.95 0.87 16.29
C GLN A 394 -28.07 2.13 16.19
N VAL A 395 -27.09 2.15 15.29
CA VAL A 395 -26.25 3.33 15.00
C VAL A 395 -27.12 4.53 14.63
N GLU A 396 -28.00 4.37 13.65
CA GLU A 396 -28.92 5.41 13.18
C GLU A 396 -29.78 5.98 14.31
N SER A 397 -30.36 5.11 15.14
CA SER A 397 -31.20 5.54 16.25
C SER A 397 -30.43 6.36 17.30
N GLN A 398 -29.19 5.97 17.61
CA GLN A 398 -28.37 6.69 18.58
C GLN A 398 -27.81 7.99 17.99
N PHE A 399 -27.46 8.00 16.72
CA PHE A 399 -27.07 9.20 16.00
C PHE A 399 -28.15 10.27 16.07
N PHE A 400 -29.40 9.94 15.73
CA PHE A 400 -30.50 10.90 15.78
C PHE A 400 -30.84 11.35 17.21
N ARG A 401 -30.72 10.47 18.21
CA ARG A 401 -30.84 10.87 19.63
C ARG A 401 -29.74 11.85 20.05
N LEU A 402 -28.53 11.66 19.53
CA LEU A 402 -27.37 12.49 19.86
C LEU A 402 -27.51 13.90 19.26
N ILE A 403 -27.89 14.01 17.99
CA ILE A 403 -27.88 15.31 17.29
C ILE A 403 -29.21 16.05 17.37
N GLY A 404 -30.34 15.37 17.62
CA GLY A 404 -31.68 15.96 17.69
C GLY A 404 -32.20 16.56 16.38
N ILE A 405 -31.47 16.39 15.27
CA ILE A 405 -31.79 16.89 13.94
C ILE A 405 -32.08 15.70 13.03
N HIS A 406 -33.25 15.71 12.39
CA HIS A 406 -33.72 14.62 11.53
C HIS A 406 -33.76 15.03 10.05
N ALA A 407 -33.64 16.32 9.75
CA ALA A 407 -33.58 16.82 8.38
C ALA A 407 -32.14 16.73 7.86
N PRO A 408 -31.91 16.20 6.64
CA PRO A 408 -30.61 16.27 5.99
C PRO A 408 -30.11 17.72 5.85
N VAL A 409 -28.80 17.88 5.70
CA VAL A 409 -28.20 19.19 5.40
C VAL A 409 -28.75 19.76 4.10
N SER A 410 -28.79 21.08 4.00
CA SER A 410 -29.25 21.75 2.78
C SER A 410 -28.42 21.31 1.57
N GLY A 411 -29.09 20.86 0.51
CA GLY A 411 -28.45 20.40 -0.71
C GLY A 411 -28.10 18.90 -0.73
N ASP A 412 -28.39 18.14 0.32
CA ASP A 412 -28.33 16.68 0.27
C ASP A 412 -29.31 16.14 -0.79
N THR A 413 -28.82 15.23 -1.63
CA THR A 413 -29.59 14.59 -2.71
C THR A 413 -29.69 13.09 -2.50
N THR A 414 -29.42 12.61 -1.29
CA THR A 414 -29.25 11.18 -1.04
C THR A 414 -30.61 10.51 -0.90
N ASP A 415 -31.02 9.69 -1.86
CA ASP A 415 -32.27 8.93 -1.75
C ASP A 415 -32.02 7.54 -1.15
N SER A 416 -30.84 6.97 -1.40
CA SER A 416 -30.45 5.65 -0.91
C SER A 416 -28.95 5.56 -0.66
N ILE A 417 -28.56 4.68 0.26
CA ILE A 417 -27.18 4.22 0.43
C ILE A 417 -27.01 2.83 -0.21
N THR A 418 -25.91 2.65 -0.95
CA THR A 418 -25.51 1.35 -1.50
C THR A 418 -24.34 0.78 -0.69
N MET A 419 -24.35 -0.52 -0.43
CA MET A 419 -23.30 -1.23 0.29
C MET A 419 -22.83 -2.41 -0.56
N TYR A 420 -21.53 -2.48 -0.83
CA TYR A 420 -20.87 -3.63 -1.44
C TYR A 420 -20.09 -4.39 -0.38
N VAL A 421 -20.55 -5.60 -0.05
CA VAL A 421 -19.93 -6.46 0.95
C VAL A 421 -19.37 -7.71 0.27
N TYR A 422 -18.06 -7.73 0.05
CA TYR A 422 -17.35 -8.89 -0.51
C TYR A 422 -17.32 -10.06 0.48
N LYS A 423 -17.20 -11.29 -0.03
CA LYS A 423 -17.18 -12.49 0.83
C LYS A 423 -15.87 -12.69 1.59
N SER A 424 -14.76 -12.13 1.10
CA SER A 424 -13.44 -12.31 1.69
C SER A 424 -12.54 -11.11 1.40
N ARG A 425 -11.45 -10.99 2.16
CA ARG A 425 -10.39 -10.01 1.89
C ARG A 425 -9.80 -10.18 0.48
N LYS A 426 -9.55 -11.42 0.07
CA LYS A 426 -9.01 -11.74 -1.26
C LYS A 426 -9.92 -11.25 -2.39
N ASP A 427 -11.23 -11.46 -2.26
CA ASP A 427 -12.20 -10.96 -3.26
C ASP A 427 -12.20 -9.43 -3.31
N TYR A 428 -12.14 -8.77 -2.16
CA TYR A 428 -12.04 -7.31 -2.09
C TYR A 428 -10.78 -6.83 -2.82
N GLU A 429 -9.62 -7.35 -2.44
CA GLU A 429 -8.32 -6.96 -3.00
C GLU A 429 -8.22 -7.21 -4.50
N THR A 430 -8.83 -8.29 -5.00
CA THR A 430 -8.80 -8.69 -6.41
C THR A 430 -9.80 -7.89 -7.27
N PHE A 431 -11.06 -7.79 -6.84
CA PHE A 431 -12.14 -7.32 -7.71
C PHE A 431 -12.52 -5.86 -7.49
N HIS A 432 -12.34 -5.31 -6.29
CA HIS A 432 -12.73 -3.93 -6.00
C HIS A 432 -12.00 -2.88 -6.86
N PRO A 433 -10.66 -2.93 -7.03
CA PRO A 433 -9.96 -1.99 -7.89
C PRO A 433 -10.39 -2.12 -9.35
N PHE A 434 -10.67 -3.35 -9.81
CA PHE A 434 -11.14 -3.57 -11.17
C PHE A 434 -12.53 -2.94 -11.41
N LEU A 435 -13.47 -3.16 -10.49
CA LEU A 435 -14.85 -2.72 -10.61
C LEU A 435 -15.01 -1.20 -10.43
N PHE A 436 -14.33 -0.63 -9.43
CA PHE A 436 -14.62 0.73 -8.94
C PHE A 436 -13.43 1.69 -9.04
N ASP A 437 -12.24 1.24 -9.44
CA ASP A 437 -11.05 2.09 -9.55
C ASP A 437 -10.66 2.76 -8.21
N LEU A 438 -10.90 2.03 -7.11
CA LEU A 438 -10.67 2.42 -5.72
C LEU A 438 -9.65 1.50 -5.03
N SER A 439 -8.93 2.06 -4.07
CA SER A 439 -7.90 1.33 -3.30
C SER A 439 -8.51 0.38 -2.28
N THR A 440 -7.83 -0.75 -2.06
CA THR A 440 -8.19 -1.76 -1.05
C THR A 440 -7.24 -1.77 0.14
N ASP A 441 -6.41 -0.74 0.29
CA ASP A 441 -5.55 -0.52 1.47
C ASP A 441 -6.34 0.04 2.66
N ASN A 442 -7.42 -0.66 3.02
CA ASN A 442 -8.38 -0.31 4.07
C ASN A 442 -9.26 -1.53 4.42
N GLY A 443 -9.90 -1.51 5.60
CA GLY A 443 -10.90 -2.52 5.98
C GLY A 443 -12.29 -2.29 5.35
N GLY A 444 -12.51 -1.08 4.84
CA GLY A 444 -13.69 -0.61 4.14
C GLY A 444 -13.61 0.91 3.98
N ILE A 445 -14.49 1.46 3.14
CA ILE A 445 -14.52 2.88 2.84
C ILE A 445 -15.93 3.31 2.41
N TYR A 446 -16.41 4.42 2.95
CA TYR A 446 -17.57 5.15 2.44
C TYR A 446 -17.14 6.26 1.47
N ILE A 447 -17.70 6.23 0.26
CA ILE A 447 -17.51 7.26 -0.77
C ILE A 447 -18.78 8.10 -0.86
N GLU A 448 -18.75 9.29 -0.26
CA GLU A 448 -19.94 10.14 -0.14
C GLU A 448 -20.53 10.58 -1.47
N ARG A 449 -19.67 10.95 -2.44
CA ARG A 449 -20.11 11.33 -3.80
C ARG A 449 -20.99 10.25 -4.44
N ASP A 450 -20.64 8.99 -4.19
CA ASP A 450 -21.30 7.83 -4.79
C ASP A 450 -22.38 7.26 -3.87
N LYS A 451 -22.53 7.80 -2.64
CA LYS A 451 -23.46 7.31 -1.61
C LYS A 451 -23.27 5.82 -1.35
N THR A 452 -22.00 5.37 -1.40
CA THR A 452 -21.67 3.95 -1.46
C THR A 452 -20.58 3.58 -0.46
N LEU A 453 -20.83 2.50 0.29
CA LEU A 453 -19.89 1.88 1.22
C LEU A 453 -19.35 0.58 0.62
N TYR A 454 -18.05 0.35 0.74
CA TYR A 454 -17.38 -0.87 0.30
C TYR A 454 -16.66 -1.54 1.47
N THR A 455 -16.82 -2.85 1.65
CA THR A 455 -16.12 -3.63 2.69
C THR A 455 -16.19 -5.15 2.42
N TYR A 456 -15.60 -6.00 3.26
CA TYR A 456 -15.49 -7.45 2.98
C TYR A 456 -15.61 -8.35 4.20
N GLN A 457 -16.33 -9.46 4.20
CA GLN A 457 -16.35 -10.36 5.37
C GLN A 457 -14.94 -10.81 5.77
N ARG A 458 -14.68 -10.89 7.08
CA ARG A 458 -13.35 -11.10 7.65
C ARG A 458 -13.36 -12.02 8.85
N THR A 459 -12.22 -12.67 9.06
CA THR A 459 -11.91 -13.47 10.24
C THR A 459 -11.13 -12.63 11.27
N PRO A 460 -11.09 -13.04 12.55
CA PRO A 460 -10.29 -12.37 13.57
C PRO A 460 -8.78 -12.37 13.32
N ALA A 461 -8.28 -13.24 12.41
CA ALA A 461 -6.88 -13.25 12.01
C ALA A 461 -6.57 -12.15 10.97
N GLU A 462 -7.57 -11.76 10.17
CA GLU A 462 -7.41 -10.73 9.13
C GLU A 462 -7.61 -9.32 9.67
N SER A 463 -8.41 -9.16 10.73
CA SER A 463 -8.68 -7.86 11.33
C SER A 463 -9.04 -7.98 12.81
N ILE A 464 -8.62 -6.98 13.59
CA ILE A 464 -9.07 -6.80 14.98
C ILE A 464 -10.54 -6.35 15.08
N TYR A 465 -11.13 -5.91 13.96
CA TYR A 465 -12.52 -5.46 13.86
C TYR A 465 -13.35 -6.45 13.06
N THR A 466 -14.54 -6.75 13.56
CA THR A 466 -15.53 -7.57 12.85
C THR A 466 -16.13 -6.83 11.65
N LEU A 467 -16.88 -7.55 10.80
CA LEU A 467 -17.69 -6.95 9.74
C LEU A 467 -18.72 -5.95 10.29
N GLU A 468 -19.39 -6.31 11.39
CA GLU A 468 -20.37 -5.45 12.03
C GLU A 468 -19.73 -4.15 12.56
N GLU A 469 -18.61 -4.24 13.27
CA GLU A 469 -17.94 -3.04 13.81
C GLU A 469 -17.53 -2.06 12.72
N LEU A 470 -16.96 -2.55 11.61
CA LEU A 470 -16.54 -1.67 10.53
C LEU A 470 -17.73 -1.09 9.77
N LEU A 471 -18.78 -1.89 9.52
CA LEU A 471 -20.00 -1.37 8.89
C LEU A 471 -20.64 -0.28 9.73
N ARG A 472 -20.71 -0.45 11.05
CA ARG A 472 -21.22 0.58 11.96
C ARG A 472 -20.37 1.86 11.92
N HIS A 473 -19.05 1.73 11.82
CA HIS A 473 -18.12 2.86 11.68
C HIS A 473 -18.38 3.62 10.37
N GLU A 474 -18.30 2.94 9.23
CA GLU A 474 -18.48 3.56 7.91
C GLU A 474 -19.91 4.08 7.69
N TYR A 475 -20.93 3.44 8.27
CA TYR A 475 -22.30 3.95 8.22
C TYR A 475 -22.45 5.25 9.03
N SER A 476 -21.63 5.46 10.06
CA SER A 476 -21.60 6.72 10.79
C SER A 476 -21.07 7.86 9.92
N HIS A 477 -20.09 7.60 9.04
CA HIS A 477 -19.62 8.58 8.05
C HIS A 477 -20.72 8.99 7.07
N TYR A 478 -21.54 8.03 6.62
CA TYR A 478 -22.74 8.32 5.84
C TYR A 478 -23.70 9.27 6.57
N LEU A 479 -23.99 9.00 7.84
CA LEU A 479 -24.88 9.84 8.64
C LEU A 479 -24.29 11.24 8.89
N VAL A 480 -23.00 11.34 9.17
CA VAL A 480 -22.31 12.63 9.39
C VAL A 480 -22.35 13.51 8.14
N GLY A 481 -21.98 12.97 6.97
CA GLY A 481 -22.04 13.71 5.71
C GLY A 481 -23.46 14.15 5.36
N ARG A 482 -24.44 13.27 5.62
CA ARG A 482 -25.85 13.55 5.30
C ARG A 482 -26.53 14.56 6.23
N PHE A 483 -26.23 14.54 7.53
CA PHE A 483 -27.01 15.28 8.53
C PHE A 483 -26.24 16.34 9.33
N ILE A 484 -24.90 16.36 9.27
CA ILE A 484 -24.08 17.30 10.06
C ILE A 484 -23.31 18.27 9.17
N ILE A 485 -22.61 17.79 8.15
CA ILE A 485 -21.64 18.59 7.39
C ILE A 485 -22.21 18.95 6.02
N PRO A 486 -22.55 20.22 5.74
CA PRO A 486 -23.03 20.62 4.41
C PRO A 486 -21.94 20.52 3.34
N GLY A 487 -22.34 20.10 2.14
CA GLY A 487 -21.46 19.94 0.98
C GLY A 487 -20.70 18.62 1.01
N LEU A 488 -19.94 18.33 -0.07
CA LEU A 488 -19.21 17.08 -0.18
C LEU A 488 -17.94 17.07 0.68
N TRP A 489 -17.64 15.90 1.23
CA TRP A 489 -16.45 15.57 1.99
C TRP A 489 -15.19 15.98 1.24
N SER A 490 -14.28 16.62 1.97
CA SER A 490 -13.05 17.22 1.45
C SER A 490 -13.24 18.26 0.32
N GLN A 491 -14.45 18.75 0.05
CA GLN A 491 -14.73 19.79 -0.95
C GLN A 491 -15.23 21.11 -0.34
N THR A 492 -15.14 21.24 0.98
CA THR A 492 -15.55 22.43 1.72
C THR A 492 -14.43 22.94 2.62
N SER A 493 -14.45 24.24 2.93
CA SER A 493 -13.45 24.87 3.81
C SER A 493 -13.48 24.34 5.25
N ALA A 494 -14.54 23.63 5.63
CA ALA A 494 -14.62 22.91 6.89
C ALA A 494 -13.55 21.81 7.00
N HIS A 495 -13.20 21.17 5.88
CA HIS A 495 -12.17 20.12 5.81
C HIS A 495 -10.75 20.65 5.59
N ASP A 496 -10.59 21.95 5.31
CA ASP A 496 -9.27 22.55 5.09
C ASP A 496 -8.35 22.28 6.27
N ASN A 497 -7.11 21.89 5.97
CA ASN A 497 -6.08 21.57 6.96
C ASN A 497 -6.51 20.48 7.95
N GLU A 498 -7.39 19.56 7.54
CA GLU A 498 -7.77 18.36 8.31
C GLU A 498 -8.42 18.70 9.66
N ARG A 499 -9.11 19.85 9.74
CA ARG A 499 -9.73 20.35 10.99
C ARG A 499 -10.77 19.39 11.58
N LEU A 500 -11.43 18.61 10.73
CA LEU A 500 -12.51 17.70 11.13
C LEU A 500 -12.07 16.26 11.32
N THR A 501 -10.80 15.92 11.08
CA THR A 501 -10.33 14.52 11.14
C THR A 501 -10.58 13.86 12.50
N TRP A 502 -10.32 14.56 13.61
CA TRP A 502 -10.63 14.05 14.95
C TRP A 502 -12.14 13.90 15.20
N PHE A 503 -12.94 14.77 14.58
CA PHE A 503 -14.40 14.80 14.74
C PHE A 503 -15.04 13.64 13.97
N GLU A 504 -14.75 13.52 12.68
CA GLU A 504 -15.36 12.52 11.78
C GLU A 504 -14.99 11.10 12.21
N GLU A 505 -13.70 10.83 12.45
CA GLU A 505 -13.28 9.50 12.92
C GLU A 505 -13.69 9.26 14.37
N GLY A 506 -13.65 10.29 15.22
CA GLY A 506 -14.04 10.17 16.61
C GLY A 506 -15.52 9.84 16.79
N ILE A 507 -16.41 10.53 16.07
CA ILE A 507 -17.85 10.29 16.17
C ILE A 507 -18.20 8.91 15.57
N ALA A 508 -17.54 8.48 14.50
CA ALA A 508 -17.73 7.15 13.92
C ALA A 508 -17.29 6.04 14.87
N GLU A 509 -16.10 6.17 15.49
CA GLU A 509 -15.62 5.21 16.50
C GLU A 509 -16.53 5.14 17.72
N PHE A 510 -17.08 6.28 18.14
CA PHE A 510 -18.04 6.39 19.23
C PHE A 510 -19.36 5.68 18.90
N LEU A 511 -20.00 6.05 17.79
CA LEU A 511 -21.29 5.51 17.37
C LEU A 511 -21.24 4.03 17.02
N THR A 512 -20.06 3.49 16.70
CA THR A 512 -19.85 2.05 16.53
C THR A 512 -20.26 1.25 17.78
N GLY A 513 -20.21 1.87 18.98
CA GLY A 513 -20.68 1.28 20.24
C GLY A 513 -22.19 1.27 20.45
N SER A 514 -23.01 1.67 19.48
CA SER A 514 -24.46 1.84 19.63
C SER A 514 -25.21 0.54 19.89
N SER A 515 -26.03 0.51 20.94
CA SER A 515 -27.09 -0.47 21.16
C SER A 515 -28.46 0.17 20.93
N SER A 516 -29.55 -0.58 21.16
CA SER A 516 -30.92 -0.02 21.10
C SER A 516 -31.19 1.03 22.20
N ARG A 517 -30.41 1.02 23.29
CA ARG A 517 -30.65 1.86 24.47
C ARG A 517 -29.60 2.94 24.66
N GLU A 518 -28.34 2.62 24.49
CA GLU A 518 -27.21 3.51 24.80
C GLU A 518 -26.01 3.24 23.89
N ILE A 519 -24.96 4.06 24.01
CA ILE A 519 -23.70 3.89 23.30
C ILE A 519 -22.64 3.41 24.30
N HIS A 520 -22.03 2.26 24.03
CA HIS A 520 -21.03 1.66 24.92
C HIS A 520 -19.60 1.90 24.45
N PRO A 521 -18.64 2.11 25.36
CA PRO A 521 -17.22 2.08 25.02
C PRO A 521 -16.81 0.72 24.44
N ARG A 522 -16.00 0.75 23.38
CA ARG A 522 -15.56 -0.47 22.68
C ARG A 522 -14.31 -1.06 23.32
N LYS A 523 -14.35 -2.36 23.64
CA LYS A 523 -13.20 -3.09 24.19
C LYS A 523 -11.97 -3.04 23.28
N SER A 524 -12.15 -3.09 21.95
CA SER A 524 -11.07 -3.02 20.96
C SER A 524 -10.23 -1.74 21.12
N LEU A 525 -10.88 -0.58 21.20
CA LEU A 525 -10.21 0.72 21.39
C LEU A 525 -9.54 0.83 22.77
N ILE A 526 -10.26 0.48 23.85
CA ILE A 526 -9.73 0.54 25.23
C ILE A 526 -8.51 -0.37 25.41
N SER A 527 -8.49 -1.55 24.77
CA SER A 527 -7.34 -2.47 24.85
C SER A 527 -6.10 -1.86 24.22
N GLU A 528 -6.23 -1.15 23.09
CA GLU A 528 -5.10 -0.45 22.46
C GLU A 528 -4.63 0.76 23.29
N ILE A 529 -5.54 1.54 23.87
CA ILE A 529 -5.16 2.64 24.78
C ILE A 529 -4.41 2.11 26.01
N LYS A 530 -4.79 0.93 26.51
CA LYS A 530 -4.04 0.27 27.60
C LYS A 530 -2.63 -0.11 27.16
N ARG A 531 -2.46 -0.63 25.94
CA ARG A 531 -1.14 -0.98 25.36
C ARG A 531 -0.24 0.22 25.13
N ASP A 532 -0.80 1.40 24.86
CA ASP A 532 -0.01 2.63 24.70
C ASP A 532 0.77 3.04 25.96
N GLY A 533 0.42 2.54 27.15
CA GLY A 533 1.17 2.81 28.38
C GLY A 533 1.29 4.30 28.68
N SER A 534 2.53 4.81 28.76
CA SER A 534 2.83 6.24 28.96
C SER A 534 2.74 7.09 27.69
N SER A 535 2.62 6.47 26.51
CA SER A 535 2.53 7.14 25.20
C SER A 535 1.10 7.61 24.87
N ARG A 536 0.31 8.01 25.86
CA ARG A 536 -1.09 8.42 25.63
C ARG A 536 -1.19 9.81 25.00
N MET A 537 -2.23 10.03 24.20
CA MET A 537 -2.51 11.34 23.63
C MET A 537 -3.24 12.22 24.66
N ASP A 538 -2.81 13.46 24.77
CA ASP A 538 -3.57 14.51 25.44
C ASP A 538 -4.64 15.10 24.50
N VAL A 539 -5.54 15.92 25.04
CA VAL A 539 -6.65 16.52 24.27
C VAL A 539 -6.14 17.40 23.13
N SER A 540 -5.03 18.14 23.31
CA SER A 540 -4.47 18.99 22.26
C SER A 540 -4.04 18.16 21.05
N LYS A 541 -3.37 17.03 21.29
CA LYS A 541 -2.99 16.07 20.24
C LYS A 541 -4.19 15.43 19.56
N ILE A 542 -5.29 15.18 20.29
CA ILE A 542 -6.53 14.66 19.71
C ILE A 542 -7.13 15.69 18.75
N LEU A 543 -7.32 16.94 19.20
CA LEU A 543 -7.99 18.00 18.43
C LEU A 543 -7.18 18.52 17.24
N THR A 544 -5.89 18.19 17.18
CA THR A 544 -4.97 18.57 16.08
C THR A 544 -4.51 17.38 15.25
N ALA A 545 -5.12 16.21 15.46
CA ALA A 545 -4.79 14.99 14.74
C ALA A 545 -5.08 15.09 13.23
N ARG A 546 -4.31 14.36 12.45
CA ARG A 546 -4.33 14.32 10.98
C ARG A 546 -4.28 12.88 10.51
N TYR A 547 -4.73 12.64 9.28
CA TYR A 547 -4.64 11.32 8.66
C TYR A 547 -3.17 10.89 8.54
N GLY A 548 -2.91 9.58 8.69
CA GLY A 548 -1.56 8.99 8.59
C GLY A 548 -1.13 8.14 9.79
N ASP A 549 -1.84 8.21 10.92
CA ASP A 549 -1.63 7.32 12.08
C ASP A 549 -2.97 6.84 12.64
N PHE A 550 -3.15 5.52 12.79
CA PHE A 550 -4.35 4.94 13.39
C PHE A 550 -4.49 5.22 14.90
N LYS A 551 -3.45 5.72 15.55
CA LYS A 551 -3.46 6.00 16.99
C LYS A 551 -4.54 7.01 17.38
N PHE A 552 -4.75 8.09 16.62
CA PHE A 552 -5.68 9.12 17.06
C PHE A 552 -7.15 8.67 17.06
N TYR A 553 -7.52 7.68 16.24
CA TYR A 553 -8.89 7.15 16.12
C TYR A 553 -9.41 6.66 17.48
N ARG A 554 -8.63 5.78 18.14
CA ARG A 554 -9.00 5.23 19.47
C ARG A 554 -9.11 6.31 20.54
N TYR A 555 -8.30 7.37 20.49
CA TYR A 555 -8.40 8.47 21.44
C TYR A 555 -9.58 9.40 21.13
N SER A 556 -9.83 9.69 19.86
CA SER A 556 -10.94 10.55 19.44
C SER A 556 -12.29 9.93 19.78
N GLY A 557 -12.50 8.63 19.49
CA GLY A 557 -13.73 7.93 19.87
C GLY A 557 -13.95 7.84 21.39
N ASN A 558 -12.87 7.72 22.17
CA ASN A 558 -12.97 7.77 23.63
C ASN A 558 -13.18 9.18 24.17
N PHE A 559 -12.69 10.21 23.47
CA PHE A 559 -12.97 11.59 23.79
C PHE A 559 -14.46 11.92 23.59
N PHE A 560 -15.09 11.43 22.53
CA PHE A 560 -16.56 11.52 22.36
C PHE A 560 -17.32 10.80 23.49
N ASN A 561 -16.90 9.59 23.88
CA ASN A 561 -17.47 8.91 25.05
C ASN A 561 -17.37 9.77 26.32
N TYR A 562 -16.22 10.41 26.56
CA TYR A 562 -16.03 11.33 27.69
C TYR A 562 -16.98 12.53 27.61
N LEU A 563 -17.10 13.17 26.45
CA LEU A 563 -17.98 14.31 26.25
C LEU A 563 -19.45 13.92 26.52
N TYR A 564 -19.90 12.81 25.94
CA TYR A 564 -21.25 12.29 26.10
C TYR A 564 -21.58 11.93 27.55
N THR A 565 -20.65 11.27 28.25
CA THR A 565 -20.90 10.74 29.60
C THR A 565 -20.80 11.83 30.67
N TYR A 566 -19.80 12.70 30.59
CA TYR A 566 -19.42 13.58 31.71
C TYR A 566 -19.60 15.06 31.42
N LYS A 567 -19.76 15.45 30.16
CA LYS A 567 -19.86 16.86 29.74
C LYS A 567 -21.19 17.19 29.12
N LYS A 568 -22.25 16.40 29.39
CA LYS A 568 -23.64 16.65 28.97
C LYS A 568 -23.86 18.14 28.79
N ILE A 569 -23.85 18.58 27.54
CA ILE A 569 -24.20 19.95 27.20
C ILE A 569 -25.71 19.99 27.47
N PRO A 570 -26.17 20.81 28.43
CA PRO A 570 -27.59 20.90 28.75
C PRO A 570 -28.43 21.31 27.55
#